data_AF-A0A924W8P0-F1
#
_entry.id   AF-A0A924W8P0-F1
#
_cell.length_a   1.000
_cell.length_b   1.000
_cell.length_c   1.000
_cell.angle_alpha   90.00
_cell.angle_beta   90.00
_cell.angle_gamma   90.00
#
_symmetry.space_group_name_H-M   'P 1'
#
loop_
_entity.id
_entity.type
_entity.pdbx_description
1 polymer ?
#
loop_
_entity_poly.entity_id
_entity_poly.type
_entity_poly.pdbx_seq_one_letter_code
_entity_poly.pdbx_strand_id
1 'polypeptide(L)'
;MIQALFIVAAIVFAVVASRCERHRDDAAESAGEVGKIVIDRDYLAELNAEAIAVPEEERAWTHLRAAAIRLTDTPEELNEAHWPMTAESPLFGKACEHLRENAEVLEMIRKAAVMPRLGVVLSYRGDPILEEALCKRREVEYTPDPAKEKPQLFDVRMPQIGSLRFFTRLMVMDTRWAVVEKDGERVCRNVETIFRLACLTQQMPSLTCKRTAMAIGLQGISAITECVQDSPDLLTDEQLVRIESSVSGYAPDAWLRQGLIYERMYFEDVLQHTFTNDGHGDGQLTPEGWKLLNEMTGQNEENARLVGLFLQTASRKEMKAEYEASLRVVEDFFDMPMWQWSEGPGEPVKRRQQEDGYHRKYMVSAVMLPETGKAVISSNTASSCGEGAQVAIALSRYRLKHGRYPQQLSELVPDFLAGIPVDRFDGQPLRYRLTDGKPTVYSVGADRVDSGGKPTSPPGEAMVWRSPDELAAWRSGEKILPRIKEGDWLLMPVRAGE
;
A
#
# COMPACT_ATOMS: atom_id res chain seq x y z
N MET A 1 28.04 31.60 -50.27
CA MET A 1 27.62 31.54 -48.85
C MET A 1 27.59 30.11 -48.29
N ILE A 2 27.10 29.10 -49.04
CA ILE A 2 27.08 27.69 -48.59
C ILE A 2 28.49 27.05 -48.53
N GLN A 3 29.40 27.37 -49.45
CA GLN A 3 30.79 26.86 -49.41
C GLN A 3 31.64 27.43 -48.26
N ALA A 4 31.31 28.62 -47.74
CA ALA A 4 32.04 29.21 -46.61
C ALA A 4 31.66 28.54 -45.27
N LEU A 5 30.40 28.08 -45.12
CA LEU A 5 29.95 27.36 -43.92
C LEU A 5 30.59 25.96 -43.79
N PHE A 6 30.80 25.25 -44.90
CA PHE A 6 31.44 23.93 -44.89
C PHE A 6 32.93 23.98 -44.51
N ILE A 7 33.63 25.05 -44.90
CA ILE A 7 35.05 25.23 -44.57
C ILE A 7 35.23 25.58 -43.09
N VAL A 8 34.33 26.39 -42.51
CA VAL A 8 34.35 26.70 -41.07
C VAL A 8 34.01 25.46 -40.23
N ALA A 9 33.03 24.66 -40.64
CA ALA A 9 32.69 23.40 -39.95
C ALA A 9 33.84 22.39 -39.99
N ALA A 10 34.54 22.26 -41.13
CA ALA A 10 35.69 21.36 -41.26
C ALA A 10 36.91 21.81 -40.44
N ILE A 11 37.18 23.12 -40.35
CA ILE A 11 38.28 23.66 -39.55
C ILE A 11 37.99 23.52 -38.04
N VAL A 12 36.74 23.73 -37.60
CA VAL A 12 36.34 23.48 -36.20
C VAL A 12 36.46 22.00 -35.85
N PHE A 13 36.07 21.09 -36.75
CA PHE A 13 36.22 19.64 -36.54
C PHE A 13 37.69 19.21 -36.46
N ALA A 14 38.56 19.76 -37.32
CA ALA A 14 39.99 19.47 -37.31
C ALA A 14 40.73 20.04 -36.09
N VAL A 15 40.32 21.22 -35.61
CA VAL A 15 40.89 21.83 -34.38
C VAL A 15 40.43 21.09 -33.12
N VAL A 16 39.18 20.62 -33.08
CA VAL A 16 38.66 19.79 -31.97
C VAL A 16 39.30 18.39 -31.98
N ALA A 17 39.46 17.77 -33.15
CA ALA A 17 40.14 16.48 -33.28
C ALA A 17 41.63 16.55 -32.90
N SER A 18 42.36 17.60 -33.31
CA SER A 18 43.78 17.81 -32.96
C SER A 18 44.01 18.15 -31.48
N ARG A 19 42.99 18.70 -30.79
CA ARG A 19 43.03 18.96 -29.34
C ARG A 19 42.72 17.70 -28.52
N CYS A 20 41.98 16.75 -29.08
CA CYS A 20 41.72 15.43 -28.49
C CYS A 20 42.89 14.44 -28.63
N GLU A 21 43.73 14.55 -29.68
CA GLU A 21 44.84 13.60 -29.90
C GLU A 21 46.08 13.88 -29.06
N ARG A 22 46.32 15.12 -28.63
CA ARG A 22 47.53 15.47 -27.83
C ARG A 22 47.42 15.23 -26.31
N HIS A 23 46.27 14.77 -25.82
CA HIS A 23 46.07 14.39 -24.41
C HIS A 23 45.75 12.91 -24.23
N ARG A 24 45.85 12.09 -25.29
CA ARG A 24 45.44 10.69 -25.29
C ARG A 24 46.44 9.72 -24.67
N ASP A 25 47.71 10.06 -24.59
CA ASP A 25 48.74 9.04 -24.31
C ASP A 25 49.18 8.96 -22.85
N ASP A 26 48.93 9.98 -22.02
CA ASP A 26 49.38 9.99 -20.59
C ASP A 26 48.24 9.90 -19.55
N ALA A 27 46.97 9.88 -19.98
CA ALA A 27 45.80 9.82 -19.08
C ALA A 27 45.00 8.50 -19.18
N ALA A 28 45.49 7.52 -19.95
CA ALA A 28 44.78 6.28 -20.23
C ALA A 28 44.83 5.22 -19.11
N GLU A 29 45.68 5.39 -18.09
CA GLU A 29 45.79 4.43 -16.98
C GLU A 29 45.13 4.88 -15.66
N SER A 30 44.54 6.09 -15.61
CA SER A 30 43.82 6.58 -14.42
C SER A 30 42.38 7.06 -14.67
N ALA A 31 41.83 6.88 -15.88
CA ALA A 31 40.46 7.28 -16.23
C ALA A 31 39.56 6.03 -16.40
N GLY A 32 39.20 5.39 -15.30
CA GLY A 32 38.16 4.37 -15.29
C GLY A 32 36.78 4.98 -15.56
N GLU A 33 36.03 4.37 -16.48
CA GLU A 33 34.56 4.33 -16.50
C GLU A 33 33.73 5.62 -16.71
N VAL A 34 34.31 6.72 -17.20
CA VAL A 34 33.49 7.91 -17.54
C VAL A 34 32.60 7.62 -18.77
N GLY A 35 31.27 7.64 -18.60
CA GLY A 35 30.30 7.53 -19.70
C GLY A 35 29.70 6.13 -19.94
N LYS A 36 29.80 5.20 -18.98
CA LYS A 36 29.11 3.90 -19.01
C LYS A 36 28.11 3.77 -17.86
N ILE A 37 27.19 2.81 -17.96
CA ILE A 37 26.37 2.36 -16.82
C ILE A 37 27.31 1.74 -15.78
N VAL A 38 27.17 2.19 -14.52
CA VAL A 38 27.88 1.63 -13.36
C VAL A 38 26.84 1.33 -12.27
N ILE A 39 26.86 0.08 -11.79
CA ILE A 39 25.99 -0.41 -10.71
C ILE A 39 26.81 -0.35 -9.42
N ASP A 40 26.53 0.67 -8.61
CA ASP A 40 27.34 0.97 -7.41
C ASP A 40 26.77 0.36 -6.12
N ARG A 41 25.48 -0.04 -6.13
CA ARG A 41 24.79 -0.55 -4.94
C ARG A 41 23.94 -1.78 -5.26
N ASP A 42 24.03 -2.77 -4.38
CA ASP A 42 23.16 -3.94 -4.37
C ASP A 42 21.98 -3.68 -3.42
N TYR A 43 20.94 -3.02 -3.94
CA TYR A 43 19.75 -2.70 -3.15
C TYR A 43 19.01 -3.96 -2.69
N LEU A 44 19.09 -5.08 -3.41
CA LEU A 44 18.46 -6.33 -2.97
C LEU A 44 19.16 -6.88 -1.72
N ALA A 45 20.50 -6.87 -1.69
CA ALA A 45 21.26 -7.27 -0.50
C ALA A 45 20.93 -6.37 0.71
N GLU A 46 20.80 -5.06 0.49
CA GLU A 46 20.41 -4.11 1.54
C GLU A 46 19.02 -4.41 2.10
N LEU A 47 18.02 -4.67 1.24
CA LEU A 47 16.67 -5.04 1.67
C LEU A 47 16.64 -6.37 2.42
N ASN A 48 17.50 -7.30 2.06
CA ASN A 48 17.58 -8.62 2.68
C ASN A 48 18.36 -8.63 4.00
N ALA A 49 19.14 -7.59 4.30
CA ALA A 49 20.05 -7.57 5.46
C ALA A 49 19.32 -7.85 6.78
N GLU A 50 18.18 -7.21 7.01
CA GLU A 50 17.38 -7.44 8.22
C GLU A 50 16.80 -8.86 8.28
N ALA A 51 16.29 -9.39 7.17
CA ALA A 51 15.71 -10.73 7.13
C ALA A 51 16.77 -11.83 7.33
N ILE A 52 17.95 -11.64 6.75
CA ILE A 52 19.08 -12.57 6.87
C ILE A 52 19.59 -12.63 8.32
N ALA A 53 19.60 -11.49 9.04
CA ALA A 53 20.04 -11.41 10.42
C ALA A 53 19.14 -12.19 11.42
N VAL A 54 17.89 -12.48 11.05
CA VAL A 54 16.96 -13.28 11.87
C VAL A 54 17.22 -14.77 11.63
N PRO A 55 17.41 -15.62 12.66
CA PRO A 55 17.51 -17.08 12.51
C PRO A 55 16.29 -17.67 11.78
N GLU A 56 16.48 -18.68 10.93
CA GLU A 56 15.41 -19.18 10.04
C GLU A 56 14.19 -19.70 10.78
N GLU A 57 14.40 -20.31 11.95
CA GLU A 57 13.38 -20.82 12.86
C GLU A 57 12.55 -19.72 13.53
N GLU A 58 13.11 -18.51 13.66
CA GLU A 58 12.47 -17.32 14.23
C GLU A 58 11.73 -16.48 13.17
N ARG A 59 11.87 -16.82 11.88
CA ARG A 59 11.18 -16.13 10.77
C ARG A 59 9.75 -16.66 10.65
N ALA A 60 8.76 -15.78 10.82
CA ALA A 60 7.36 -16.14 10.63
C ALA A 60 7.09 -16.71 9.23
N TRP A 61 7.79 -16.21 8.21
CA TRP A 61 7.62 -16.64 6.84
C TRP A 61 7.95 -18.12 6.62
N THR A 62 8.92 -18.69 7.32
CA THR A 62 9.23 -20.14 7.23
C THR A 62 7.98 -20.98 7.54
N HIS A 63 7.26 -20.61 8.60
CA HIS A 63 6.05 -21.31 9.05
C HIS A 63 4.82 -20.96 8.18
N LEU A 64 4.68 -19.70 7.79
CA LEU A 64 3.59 -19.25 6.90
C LEU A 64 3.72 -19.84 5.49
N ARG A 65 4.93 -20.00 4.98
CA ARG A 65 5.22 -20.68 3.72
C ARG A 65 4.81 -22.14 3.78
N ALA A 66 5.17 -22.85 4.85
CA ALA A 66 4.73 -24.24 5.06
C ALA A 66 3.20 -24.35 5.12
N ALA A 67 2.53 -23.41 5.80
CA ALA A 67 1.08 -23.32 5.81
C ALA A 67 0.49 -23.10 4.40
N ALA A 68 1.12 -22.24 3.59
CA ALA A 68 0.67 -21.94 2.23
C ALA A 68 0.78 -23.13 1.28
N ILE A 69 1.81 -23.97 1.46
CA ILE A 69 2.03 -25.19 0.67
C ILE A 69 1.07 -26.30 1.09
N ARG A 70 0.76 -26.39 2.39
CA ARG A 70 -0.09 -27.47 2.95
C ARG A 70 -1.59 -27.24 2.77
N LEU A 71 -2.01 -26.00 2.56
CA LEU A 71 -3.39 -25.63 2.34
C LEU A 71 -4.00 -26.44 1.18
N THR A 72 -5.18 -27.04 1.42
CA THR A 72 -5.87 -27.79 0.37
C THR A 72 -6.44 -26.88 -0.72
N ASP A 73 -6.73 -27.47 -1.88
CA ASP A 73 -7.32 -26.75 -3.00
C ASP A 73 -8.68 -26.15 -2.60
N THR A 74 -8.91 -24.90 -2.99
CA THR A 74 -10.19 -24.24 -2.72
C THR A 74 -11.24 -24.81 -3.68
N PRO A 75 -12.38 -25.32 -3.17
CA PRO A 75 -13.45 -25.85 -4.02
C PRO A 75 -13.87 -24.85 -5.11
N GLU A 76 -14.19 -25.36 -6.31
CA GLU A 76 -14.49 -24.54 -7.50
C GLU A 76 -15.59 -23.50 -7.22
N GLU A 77 -16.65 -23.89 -6.51
CA GLU A 77 -17.77 -22.99 -6.19
C GLU A 77 -17.36 -21.87 -5.23
N LEU A 78 -16.29 -22.09 -4.45
CA LEU A 78 -15.72 -21.11 -3.55
C LEU A 78 -14.74 -20.19 -4.28
N ASN A 79 -14.10 -20.61 -5.38
CA ASN A 79 -13.19 -19.77 -6.15
C ASN A 79 -13.90 -18.59 -6.83
N GLU A 80 -15.13 -18.80 -7.30
CA GLU A 80 -15.94 -17.77 -7.97
C GLU A 80 -16.72 -16.88 -6.98
N ALA A 81 -16.71 -17.21 -5.70
CA ALA A 81 -17.48 -16.51 -4.68
C ALA A 81 -16.81 -15.22 -4.18
N HIS A 82 -17.63 -14.26 -3.71
CA HIS A 82 -17.16 -13.10 -2.98
C HIS A 82 -16.75 -13.52 -1.55
N TRP A 83 -15.45 -13.72 -1.33
CA TRP A 83 -14.88 -13.98 -0.01
C TRP A 83 -14.30 -12.72 0.65
N PRO A 84 -14.43 -12.58 1.99
CA PRO A 84 -15.12 -13.48 2.90
C PRO A 84 -16.64 -13.31 2.85
N MET A 85 -17.38 -14.41 3.00
CA MET A 85 -18.84 -14.42 2.92
C MET A 85 -19.50 -14.25 4.29
N THR A 86 -20.77 -13.87 4.30
CA THR A 86 -21.59 -13.77 5.52
C THR A 86 -22.38 -15.06 5.74
N ALA A 87 -23.00 -15.21 6.91
CA ALA A 87 -23.76 -16.41 7.28
C ALA A 87 -25.00 -16.63 6.40
N GLU A 88 -25.49 -15.59 5.72
CA GLU A 88 -26.61 -15.63 4.78
C GLU A 88 -26.23 -16.23 3.42
N SER A 89 -24.93 -16.36 3.12
CA SER A 89 -24.47 -16.94 1.87
C SER A 89 -24.85 -18.42 1.77
N PRO A 90 -25.40 -18.89 0.62
CA PRO A 90 -25.67 -20.31 0.42
C PRO A 90 -24.40 -21.18 0.43
N LEU A 91 -23.23 -20.56 0.23
CA LEU A 91 -21.93 -21.24 0.25
C LEU A 91 -21.28 -21.26 1.64
N PHE A 92 -21.91 -20.66 2.66
CA PHE A 92 -21.31 -20.53 4.00
C PHE A 92 -20.96 -21.89 4.62
N GLY A 93 -21.84 -22.88 4.50
CA GLY A 93 -21.60 -24.25 5.00
C GLY A 93 -20.36 -24.89 4.36
N LYS A 94 -20.23 -24.80 3.04
CA LYS A 94 -19.06 -25.31 2.30
C LYS A 94 -17.77 -24.59 2.71
N ALA A 95 -17.83 -23.27 2.92
CA ALA A 95 -16.68 -22.52 3.40
C ALA A 95 -16.25 -22.98 4.81
N CYS A 96 -17.21 -23.27 5.71
CA CYS A 96 -16.93 -23.82 7.04
C CYS A 96 -16.31 -25.23 6.97
N GLU A 97 -16.78 -26.08 6.04
CA GLU A 97 -16.19 -27.40 5.78
C GLU A 97 -14.74 -27.28 5.31
N HIS A 98 -14.46 -26.40 4.34
CA HIS A 98 -13.11 -26.14 3.87
C HIS A 98 -12.17 -25.61 4.98
N LEU A 99 -12.68 -24.74 5.86
CA LEU A 99 -11.93 -24.29 7.05
C LEU A 99 -11.65 -25.44 8.01
N ARG A 100 -12.63 -26.35 8.21
CA ARG A 100 -12.48 -27.53 9.07
C ARG A 100 -11.42 -28.49 8.54
N GLU A 101 -11.41 -28.74 7.23
CA GLU A 101 -10.36 -29.55 6.56
C GLU A 101 -8.97 -28.95 6.74
N ASN A 102 -8.88 -27.61 6.79
CA ASN A 102 -7.63 -26.87 6.96
C ASN A 102 -7.36 -26.43 8.40
N ALA A 103 -8.01 -27.02 9.41
CA ALA A 103 -7.90 -26.58 10.81
C ALA A 103 -6.44 -26.54 11.31
N GLU A 104 -5.60 -27.50 10.91
CA GLU A 104 -4.17 -27.50 11.24
C GLU A 104 -3.42 -26.32 10.61
N VAL A 105 -3.77 -25.95 9.37
CA VAL A 105 -3.18 -24.82 8.65
C VAL A 105 -3.56 -23.51 9.35
N LEU A 106 -4.81 -23.37 9.80
CA LEU A 106 -5.25 -22.21 10.58
C LEU A 106 -4.43 -22.06 11.88
N GLU A 107 -4.15 -23.16 12.59
CA GLU A 107 -3.28 -23.13 13.77
C GLU A 107 -1.82 -22.81 13.44
N MET A 108 -1.29 -23.28 12.30
CA MET A 108 0.05 -22.88 11.83
C MET A 108 0.12 -21.37 11.60
N ILE A 109 -0.91 -20.78 10.97
CA ILE A 109 -1.00 -19.33 10.74
C ILE A 109 -1.01 -18.58 12.07
N ARG A 110 -1.86 -18.99 13.03
CA ARG A 110 -1.94 -18.37 14.37
C ARG A 110 -0.60 -18.41 15.10
N LYS A 111 0.10 -19.54 15.07
CA LYS A 111 1.43 -19.71 15.68
C LYS A 111 2.50 -18.85 15.03
N ALA A 112 2.48 -18.74 13.70
CA ALA A 112 3.45 -17.91 12.99
C ALA A 112 3.18 -16.40 13.19
N ALA A 113 1.91 -16.01 13.28
CA ALA A 113 1.51 -14.61 13.45
C ALA A 113 2.02 -13.99 14.77
N VAL A 114 2.27 -14.79 15.82
CA VAL A 114 2.81 -14.24 17.08
C VAL A 114 4.32 -13.98 17.06
N MET A 115 5.03 -14.40 16.00
CA MET A 115 6.46 -14.18 15.86
C MET A 115 6.78 -12.70 15.58
N PRO A 116 7.94 -12.18 16.04
CA PRO A 116 8.25 -10.76 15.96
C PRO A 116 8.68 -10.30 14.55
N ARG A 117 9.22 -11.21 13.74
CA ARG A 117 9.83 -10.89 12.44
C ARG A 117 9.26 -11.75 11.34
N LEU A 118 8.87 -11.12 10.24
CA LEU A 118 8.38 -11.84 9.06
C LEU A 118 9.53 -12.64 8.42
N GLY A 119 10.68 -12.02 8.21
CA GLY A 119 11.90 -12.70 7.76
C GLY A 119 11.84 -13.24 6.32
N VAL A 120 11.14 -12.56 5.42
CA VAL A 120 11.19 -12.93 3.99
C VAL A 120 12.53 -12.50 3.41
N VAL A 121 13.28 -13.46 2.85
CA VAL A 121 14.45 -13.17 2.01
C VAL A 121 13.97 -13.07 0.56
N LEU A 122 14.12 -11.88 -0.02
CA LEU A 122 13.71 -11.55 -1.37
C LEU A 122 14.71 -12.09 -2.40
N SER A 123 14.19 -12.43 -3.57
CA SER A 123 14.95 -13.05 -4.66
C SER A 123 14.37 -12.63 -6.01
N TYR A 124 15.24 -12.53 -7.03
CA TYR A 124 14.84 -12.38 -8.43
C TYR A 124 14.22 -13.65 -9.00
N ARG A 125 14.51 -14.80 -8.39
CA ARG A 125 13.87 -16.07 -8.70
C ARG A 125 12.67 -16.28 -7.79
N GLY A 126 11.56 -16.73 -8.37
CA GLY A 126 10.41 -17.21 -7.63
C GLY A 126 10.76 -18.42 -6.76
N ASP A 127 9.85 -18.73 -5.84
CA ASP A 127 9.91 -19.93 -5.02
C ASP A 127 9.13 -21.04 -5.72
N PRO A 128 9.78 -21.98 -6.43
CA PRO A 128 9.08 -22.91 -7.30
C PRO A 128 8.11 -23.81 -6.55
N ILE A 129 8.43 -24.22 -5.32
CA ILE A 129 7.56 -25.10 -4.53
C ILE A 129 6.30 -24.34 -4.11
N LEU A 130 6.46 -23.09 -3.66
CA LEU A 130 5.31 -22.26 -3.26
C LEU A 130 4.48 -21.85 -4.47
N GLU A 131 5.12 -21.42 -5.56
CA GLU A 131 4.44 -20.97 -6.78
C GLU A 131 3.71 -22.14 -7.47
N GLU A 132 4.29 -23.33 -7.52
CA GLU A 132 3.63 -24.54 -8.01
C GLU A 132 2.38 -24.86 -7.18
N ALA A 133 2.49 -24.83 -5.85
CA ALA A 133 1.34 -25.01 -4.97
C ALA A 133 0.25 -23.95 -5.20
N LEU A 134 0.63 -22.66 -5.33
CA LEU A 134 -0.29 -21.55 -5.62
C LEU A 134 -0.98 -21.68 -6.99
N CYS A 135 -0.25 -22.11 -8.02
CA CYS A 135 -0.78 -22.30 -9.37
C CYS A 135 -1.75 -23.49 -9.42
N LYS A 136 -1.39 -24.62 -8.79
CA LYS A 136 -2.27 -25.79 -8.68
C LYS A 136 -3.63 -25.43 -8.06
N ARG A 137 -3.63 -24.62 -7.01
CA ARG A 137 -4.84 -24.13 -6.33
C ARG A 137 -5.76 -23.27 -7.21
N ARG A 138 -5.23 -22.71 -8.30
CA ARG A 138 -5.97 -21.92 -9.29
C ARG A 138 -6.24 -22.69 -10.58
N GLU A 139 -5.90 -23.98 -10.61
CA GLU A 139 -5.98 -24.82 -11.80
C GLU A 139 -5.17 -24.25 -12.99
N VAL A 140 -4.06 -23.56 -12.68
CA VAL A 140 -3.14 -23.00 -13.67
C VAL A 140 -1.86 -23.83 -13.67
N GLU A 141 -1.32 -24.12 -14.86
CA GLU A 141 -0.01 -24.78 -14.99
C GLU A 141 1.10 -23.81 -14.54
N TYR A 142 1.96 -24.26 -13.63
CA TYR A 142 3.11 -23.47 -13.22
C TYR A 142 4.18 -23.48 -14.30
N THR A 143 4.48 -22.30 -14.83
CA THR A 143 5.65 -22.10 -15.71
C THR A 143 6.61 -21.13 -15.02
N PRO A 144 7.82 -21.56 -14.65
CA PRO A 144 8.81 -20.66 -14.08
C PRO A 144 9.28 -19.67 -15.15
N ASP A 145 9.35 -18.39 -14.80
CA ASP A 145 9.89 -17.38 -15.69
C ASP A 145 11.38 -17.63 -15.97
N PRO A 146 11.86 -17.37 -17.20
CA PRO A 146 13.27 -17.51 -17.51
C PRO A 146 14.09 -16.53 -16.67
N ALA A 147 15.26 -16.99 -16.21
CA ALA A 147 16.19 -16.13 -15.49
C ALA A 147 16.63 -14.96 -16.38
N LYS A 148 16.45 -13.73 -15.91
CA LYS A 148 16.98 -12.53 -16.55
C LYS A 148 18.49 -12.45 -16.33
N GLU A 149 19.23 -12.07 -17.37
CA GLU A 149 20.69 -11.93 -17.31
C GLU A 149 21.14 -10.78 -16.39
N LYS A 150 20.36 -9.69 -16.37
CA LYS A 150 20.61 -8.49 -15.55
C LYS A 150 19.33 -8.09 -14.81
N PRO A 151 18.92 -8.84 -13.78
CA PRO A 151 17.71 -8.54 -13.04
C PRO A 151 17.86 -7.24 -12.25
N GLN A 152 16.74 -6.56 -12.05
CA GLN A 152 16.65 -5.33 -11.27
C GLN A 152 15.77 -5.52 -10.07
N LEU A 153 15.83 -4.59 -9.13
CA LEU A 153 14.98 -4.63 -7.95
C LEU A 153 13.49 -4.70 -8.32
N PHE A 154 13.08 -4.06 -9.42
CA PHE A 154 11.73 -4.17 -9.97
C PHE A 154 11.31 -5.60 -10.36
N ASP A 155 12.26 -6.48 -10.69
CA ASP A 155 12.02 -7.88 -11.03
C ASP A 155 11.85 -8.80 -9.81
N VAL A 156 12.06 -8.28 -8.59
CA VAL A 156 11.92 -9.06 -7.36
C VAL A 156 10.49 -9.55 -7.21
N ARG A 157 10.35 -10.87 -7.03
CA ARG A 157 9.06 -11.54 -6.91
C ARG A 157 8.60 -11.57 -5.46
N MET A 158 7.31 -11.32 -5.26
CA MET A 158 6.72 -11.27 -3.92
C MET A 158 5.43 -12.10 -3.77
N PRO A 159 5.44 -13.42 -4.10
CA PRO A 159 4.25 -14.27 -4.00
C PRO A 159 3.69 -14.35 -2.56
N GLN A 160 4.51 -14.12 -1.54
CA GLN A 160 4.12 -14.06 -0.13
C GLN A 160 2.98 -13.09 0.15
N ILE A 161 2.89 -11.98 -0.59
CA ILE A 161 1.81 -10.99 -0.47
C ILE A 161 0.45 -11.62 -0.82
N GLY A 162 0.43 -12.51 -1.81
CA GLY A 162 -0.76 -13.28 -2.16
C GLY A 162 -1.18 -14.20 -1.02
N SER A 163 -0.22 -14.95 -0.45
CA SER A 163 -0.46 -15.88 0.66
C SER A 163 -0.97 -15.17 1.92
N LEU A 164 -0.35 -14.05 2.32
CA LEU A 164 -0.75 -13.28 3.49
C LEU A 164 -2.18 -12.74 3.38
N ARG A 165 -2.55 -12.17 2.21
CA ARG A 165 -3.94 -11.75 1.96
C ARG A 165 -4.91 -12.91 2.02
N PHE A 166 -4.53 -14.06 1.47
CA PHE A 166 -5.38 -15.24 1.49
C PHE A 166 -5.60 -15.77 2.92
N PHE A 167 -4.54 -15.84 3.73
CA PHE A 167 -4.65 -16.21 5.14
C PHE A 167 -5.57 -15.28 5.93
N THR A 168 -5.50 -13.97 5.68
CA THR A 168 -6.44 -13.02 6.27
C THR A 168 -7.89 -13.34 5.88
N ARG A 169 -8.18 -13.67 4.62
CA ARG A 169 -9.54 -14.07 4.20
C ARG A 169 -10.02 -15.31 4.94
N LEU A 170 -9.14 -16.30 5.15
CA LEU A 170 -9.46 -17.48 5.97
C LEU A 170 -9.76 -17.08 7.42
N MET A 171 -8.94 -16.22 8.04
CA MET A 171 -9.16 -15.75 9.42
C MET A 171 -10.46 -14.96 9.57
N VAL A 172 -10.82 -14.10 8.61
CA VAL A 172 -12.10 -13.37 8.63
C VAL A 172 -13.28 -14.34 8.49
N MET A 173 -13.19 -15.28 7.54
CA MET A 173 -14.22 -16.31 7.39
C MET A 173 -14.37 -17.15 8.68
N ASP A 174 -13.26 -17.55 9.28
CA ASP A 174 -13.22 -18.30 10.54
C ASP A 174 -13.79 -17.49 11.71
N THR A 175 -13.60 -16.17 11.70
CA THR A 175 -14.20 -15.25 12.68
C THR A 175 -15.71 -15.24 12.55
N ARG A 176 -16.24 -15.08 11.33
CA ARG A 176 -17.69 -15.10 11.08
C ARG A 176 -18.32 -16.44 11.44
N TRP A 177 -17.63 -17.54 11.16
CA TRP A 177 -18.06 -18.86 11.59
C TRP A 177 -18.06 -19.00 13.12
N ALA A 178 -17.01 -18.54 13.80
CA ALA A 178 -16.95 -18.53 15.26
C ALA A 178 -18.07 -17.69 15.92
N VAL A 179 -18.48 -16.59 15.30
CA VAL A 179 -19.65 -15.81 15.75
C VAL A 179 -20.93 -16.65 15.71
N VAL A 180 -21.18 -17.38 14.62
CA VAL A 180 -22.34 -18.29 14.49
C VAL A 180 -22.30 -19.40 15.55
N GLU A 181 -21.11 -19.94 15.82
CA GLU A 181 -20.90 -20.96 16.86
C GLU A 181 -20.91 -20.39 18.29
N LYS A 182 -20.98 -19.07 18.44
CA LYS A 182 -20.90 -18.35 19.71
C LYS A 182 -19.58 -18.62 20.47
N ASP A 183 -18.49 -18.79 19.74
CA ASP A 183 -17.14 -18.97 20.29
C ASP A 183 -16.37 -17.64 20.33
N GLY A 184 -16.53 -16.91 21.42
CA GLY A 184 -15.88 -15.60 21.61
C GLY A 184 -14.35 -15.68 21.68
N GLU A 185 -13.77 -16.78 22.16
CA GLU A 185 -12.31 -16.91 22.24
C GLU A 185 -11.70 -17.14 20.86
N ARG A 186 -12.35 -17.94 20.01
CA ARG A 186 -11.92 -18.12 18.62
C ARG A 186 -12.05 -16.82 17.83
N VAL A 187 -13.11 -16.04 18.04
CA VAL A 187 -13.23 -14.67 17.47
C VAL A 187 -12.05 -13.81 17.90
N CYS A 188 -11.77 -13.73 19.21
CA CYS A 188 -10.68 -12.93 19.76
C CYS A 188 -9.32 -13.33 19.14
N ARG A 189 -8.98 -14.63 19.16
CA ARG A 189 -7.73 -15.16 18.59
C ARG A 189 -7.60 -14.85 17.09
N ASN A 190 -8.68 -14.96 16.33
CA ASN A 190 -8.65 -14.69 14.89
C ASN A 190 -8.43 -13.21 14.60
N VAL A 191 -9.11 -12.31 15.31
CA VAL A 191 -8.92 -10.86 15.16
C VAL A 191 -7.49 -10.45 15.53
N GLU A 192 -6.96 -10.94 16.66
CA GLU A 192 -5.55 -10.73 17.04
C GLU A 192 -4.59 -11.22 15.94
N THR A 193 -4.88 -12.39 15.36
CA THR A 193 -4.07 -12.97 14.28
C THR A 193 -4.09 -12.09 13.04
N ILE A 194 -5.23 -11.52 12.65
CA ILE A 194 -5.34 -10.61 11.50
C ILE A 194 -4.46 -9.37 11.70
N PHE A 195 -4.56 -8.70 12.85
CA PHE A 195 -3.73 -7.52 13.13
C PHE A 195 -2.24 -7.85 13.22
N ARG A 196 -1.89 -9.02 13.75
CA ARG A 196 -0.50 -9.51 13.75
C ARG A 196 0.01 -9.80 12.34
N LEU A 197 -0.82 -10.38 11.46
CA LEU A 197 -0.48 -10.55 10.05
C LEU A 197 -0.29 -9.20 9.35
N ALA A 198 -1.09 -8.17 9.66
CA ALA A 198 -0.85 -6.81 9.17
C ALA A 198 0.52 -6.28 9.62
N CYS A 199 0.85 -6.43 10.91
CA CYS A 199 2.14 -5.99 11.48
C CYS A 199 3.35 -6.73 10.92
N LEU A 200 3.20 -8.01 10.56
CA LEU A 200 4.23 -8.77 9.84
C LEU A 200 4.34 -8.31 8.39
N THR A 201 3.20 -8.14 7.70
CA THR A 201 3.15 -7.75 6.29
C THR A 201 3.78 -6.37 6.07
N GLN A 202 3.60 -5.43 6.99
CA GLN A 202 4.21 -4.10 6.85
C GLN A 202 5.74 -4.16 6.90
N GLN A 203 6.37 -5.22 7.42
CA GLN A 203 7.84 -5.32 7.42
C GLN A 203 8.41 -5.51 6.01
N MET A 204 7.60 -5.88 5.02
CA MET A 204 8.05 -6.00 3.64
C MET A 204 8.27 -4.63 2.97
N PRO A 205 9.21 -4.57 2.01
CA PRO A 205 9.53 -3.33 1.31
C PRO A 205 8.45 -2.96 0.29
N SER A 206 8.51 -1.71 -0.21
CA SER A 206 7.57 -1.07 -1.14
C SER A 206 6.28 -0.53 -0.52
N LEU A 207 5.77 0.54 -1.12
CA LEU A 207 4.46 1.11 -0.81
C LEU A 207 3.33 0.11 -1.04
N THR A 208 3.45 -0.77 -2.04
CA THR A 208 2.48 -1.83 -2.35
C THR A 208 2.31 -2.82 -1.19
N CYS A 209 3.42 -3.22 -0.56
CA CYS A 209 3.37 -4.10 0.60
C CYS A 209 2.75 -3.39 1.82
N LYS A 210 3.08 -2.12 2.04
CA LYS A 210 2.46 -1.30 3.11
C LYS A 210 0.95 -1.14 2.92
N ARG A 211 0.49 -0.90 1.68
CA ARG A 211 -0.95 -0.87 1.34
C ARG A 211 -1.63 -2.22 1.57
N THR A 212 -0.93 -3.32 1.31
CA THR A 212 -1.44 -4.65 1.61
C THR A 212 -1.61 -4.87 3.11
N ALA A 213 -0.62 -4.46 3.92
CA ALA A 213 -0.72 -4.52 5.38
C ALA A 213 -1.90 -3.71 5.93
N MET A 214 -2.09 -2.50 5.39
CA MET A 214 -3.27 -1.67 5.67
C MET A 214 -4.58 -2.40 5.33
N ALA A 215 -4.68 -2.97 4.13
CA ALA A 215 -5.88 -3.73 3.74
C ALA A 215 -6.16 -4.93 4.66
N ILE A 216 -5.12 -5.63 5.14
CA ILE A 216 -5.28 -6.71 6.12
C ILE A 216 -5.85 -6.18 7.44
N GLY A 217 -5.35 -5.05 7.95
CA GLY A 217 -5.88 -4.46 9.18
C GLY A 217 -7.32 -3.96 9.03
N LEU A 218 -7.70 -3.39 7.87
CA LEU A 218 -9.09 -3.02 7.56
C LEU A 218 -10.05 -4.21 7.61
N GLN A 219 -9.61 -5.39 7.16
CA GLN A 219 -10.40 -6.62 7.30
C GLN A 219 -10.57 -7.03 8.77
N GLY A 220 -9.55 -6.83 9.61
CA GLY A 220 -9.63 -7.03 11.06
C GLY A 220 -10.60 -6.05 11.72
N ILE A 221 -10.58 -4.78 11.32
CA ILE A 221 -11.52 -3.74 11.74
C ILE A 221 -12.96 -4.16 11.39
N SER A 222 -13.23 -4.51 10.13
CA SER A 222 -14.56 -4.96 9.68
C SER A 222 -15.05 -6.13 10.53
N ALA A 223 -14.20 -7.14 10.74
CA ALA A 223 -14.56 -8.33 11.51
C ALA A 223 -14.92 -8.02 12.97
N ILE A 224 -14.17 -7.15 13.65
CA ILE A 224 -14.50 -6.79 15.04
C ILE A 224 -15.73 -5.89 15.11
N THR A 225 -15.88 -4.92 14.21
CA THR A 225 -17.03 -4.00 14.22
C THR A 225 -18.34 -4.74 13.91
N GLU A 226 -18.33 -5.66 12.94
CA GLU A 226 -19.46 -6.56 12.65
C GLU A 226 -19.80 -7.41 13.90
N CYS A 227 -18.79 -8.02 14.53
CA CYS A 227 -19.00 -8.87 15.70
C CYS A 227 -19.65 -8.13 16.88
N VAL A 228 -19.12 -6.97 17.27
CA VAL A 228 -19.66 -6.22 18.42
C VAL A 228 -21.03 -5.62 18.14
N GLN A 229 -21.38 -5.39 16.88
CA GLN A 229 -22.69 -4.89 16.47
C GLN A 229 -23.74 -6.01 16.48
N ASP A 230 -23.43 -7.12 15.82
CA ASP A 230 -24.41 -8.17 15.54
C ASP A 230 -24.50 -9.20 16.67
N SER A 231 -23.44 -9.33 17.48
CA SER A 231 -23.36 -10.22 18.63
C SER A 231 -22.76 -9.52 19.86
N PRO A 232 -23.44 -8.48 20.38
CA PRO A 232 -22.88 -7.57 21.39
C PRO A 232 -22.60 -8.23 22.75
N ASP A 233 -23.12 -9.43 23.00
CA ASP A 233 -22.89 -10.22 24.23
C ASP A 233 -21.86 -11.35 24.06
N LEU A 234 -21.29 -11.52 22.87
CA LEU A 234 -20.41 -12.65 22.57
C LEU A 234 -19.03 -12.51 23.21
N LEU A 235 -18.47 -11.29 23.21
CA LEU A 235 -17.13 -11.02 23.69
C LEU A 235 -17.14 -10.50 25.13
N THR A 236 -16.24 -11.02 25.95
CA THR A 236 -16.00 -10.54 27.31
C THR A 236 -15.18 -9.25 27.32
N ASP A 237 -15.19 -8.51 28.44
CA ASP A 237 -14.35 -7.31 28.60
C ASP A 237 -12.85 -7.64 28.44
N GLU A 238 -12.38 -8.77 28.96
CA GLU A 238 -10.99 -9.22 28.82
C GLU A 238 -10.60 -9.46 27.35
N GLN A 239 -11.47 -10.10 26.57
CA GLN A 239 -11.26 -10.32 25.14
C GLN A 239 -11.29 -9.01 24.36
N LEU A 240 -12.18 -8.08 24.72
CA LEU A 240 -12.24 -6.75 24.10
C LEU A 240 -10.97 -5.94 24.38
N VAL A 241 -10.40 -6.00 25.59
CA VAL A 241 -9.10 -5.37 25.93
C VAL A 241 -7.96 -5.92 25.08
N ARG A 242 -7.90 -7.25 24.89
CA ARG A 242 -6.90 -7.89 24.02
C ARG A 242 -7.01 -7.43 22.57
N ILE A 243 -8.23 -7.35 22.05
CA ILE A 243 -8.49 -6.88 20.69
C ILE A 243 -8.15 -5.39 20.57
N GLU A 244 -8.52 -4.56 21.55
CA GLU A 244 -8.17 -3.15 21.62
C GLU A 244 -6.66 -2.91 21.55
N SER A 245 -5.87 -3.73 22.27
CA SER A 245 -4.41 -3.68 22.19
C SER A 245 -3.90 -4.02 20.79
N SER A 246 -4.57 -4.90 20.06
CA SER A 246 -4.21 -5.26 18.68
C SER A 246 -4.57 -4.15 17.68
N VAL A 247 -5.76 -3.56 17.83
CA VAL A 247 -6.21 -2.42 17.01
C VAL A 247 -5.31 -1.21 17.24
N SER A 248 -4.88 -0.96 18.48
CA SER A 248 -4.02 0.19 18.81
C SER A 248 -2.61 0.10 18.19
N GLY A 249 -2.15 -1.10 17.82
CA GLY A 249 -0.91 -1.30 17.08
C GLY A 249 -1.04 -1.07 15.56
N TYR A 250 -2.26 -0.91 15.05
CA TYR A 250 -2.53 -0.66 13.64
C TYR A 250 -2.30 0.82 13.29
N ALA A 251 -1.19 1.11 12.61
CA ALA A 251 -0.74 2.47 12.31
C ALA A 251 -0.47 2.67 10.81
N PRO A 252 -1.51 2.66 9.95
CA PRO A 252 -1.34 2.65 8.50
C PRO A 252 -0.63 3.90 7.95
N ASP A 253 -0.84 5.08 8.55
CA ASP A 253 -0.17 6.33 8.16
C ASP A 253 1.36 6.22 8.32
N ALA A 254 1.81 5.73 9.49
CA ALA A 254 3.23 5.56 9.79
C ALA A 254 3.88 4.51 8.86
N TRP A 255 3.16 3.41 8.58
CA TRP A 255 3.65 2.34 7.71
C TRP A 255 3.81 2.81 6.26
N LEU A 256 2.84 3.56 5.74
CA LEU A 256 2.89 4.07 4.36
C LEU A 256 3.98 5.12 4.17
N ARG A 257 4.21 5.98 5.16
CA ARG A 257 5.35 6.91 5.15
C ARG A 257 6.69 6.19 5.02
N GLN A 258 6.89 5.09 5.76
CA GLN A 258 8.09 4.25 5.61
C GLN A 258 8.18 3.59 4.22
N GLY A 259 7.05 3.32 3.57
CA GLY A 259 6.98 2.82 2.20
C GLY A 259 7.76 3.68 1.21
N LEU A 260 7.76 5.00 1.41
CA LEU A 260 8.45 5.96 0.52
C LEU A 260 9.98 5.82 0.53
N ILE A 261 10.57 5.30 1.61
CA ILE A 261 12.01 5.00 1.66
C ILE A 261 12.35 3.96 0.60
N TYR A 262 11.50 2.94 0.46
CA TYR A 262 11.69 1.88 -0.52
C TYR A 262 11.46 2.37 -1.94
N GLU A 263 10.45 3.23 -2.17
CA GLU A 263 10.23 3.84 -3.49
C GLU A 263 11.47 4.62 -3.98
N ARG A 264 12.17 5.30 -3.07
CA ARG A 264 13.47 5.92 -3.38
C ARG A 264 14.52 4.89 -3.78
N MET A 265 14.65 3.78 -3.04
CA MET A 265 15.60 2.71 -3.38
C MET A 265 15.31 2.10 -4.76
N TYR A 266 14.03 1.80 -5.05
CA TYR A 266 13.59 1.31 -6.36
C TYR A 266 13.95 2.29 -7.48
N PHE A 267 13.69 3.58 -7.26
CA PHE A 267 13.99 4.59 -8.26
C PHE A 267 15.49 4.73 -8.51
N GLU A 268 16.31 4.73 -7.46
CA GLU A 268 17.77 4.77 -7.57
C GLU A 268 18.34 3.54 -8.28
N ASP A 269 17.77 2.36 -8.03
CA ASP A 269 18.11 1.13 -8.74
C ASP A 269 17.83 1.29 -10.25
N VAL A 270 16.66 1.79 -10.62
CA VAL A 270 16.36 2.06 -12.05
C VAL A 270 17.35 3.09 -12.64
N LEU A 271 17.73 4.14 -11.91
CA LEU A 271 18.68 5.12 -12.41
C LEU A 271 20.07 4.52 -12.66
N GLN A 272 20.59 3.67 -11.77
CA GLN A 272 21.91 3.03 -11.98
C GLN A 272 21.90 2.07 -13.17
N HIS A 273 20.74 1.51 -13.53
CA HIS A 273 20.61 0.63 -14.70
C HIS A 273 20.28 1.36 -16.01
N THR A 274 19.86 2.63 -15.96
CA THR A 274 19.41 3.38 -17.14
C THR A 274 20.34 4.52 -17.55
N PHE A 275 21.02 5.16 -16.59
CA PHE A 275 21.88 6.32 -16.83
C PHE A 275 23.36 5.94 -16.77
N THR A 276 24.16 6.69 -17.52
CA THR A 276 25.62 6.70 -17.33
C THR A 276 25.99 7.25 -15.95
N ASN A 277 27.16 6.85 -15.46
CA ASN A 277 27.83 7.48 -14.33
C ASN A 277 29.03 8.27 -14.85
N ASP A 278 29.11 9.55 -14.52
CA ASP A 278 30.26 10.40 -14.85
C ASP A 278 31.26 10.54 -13.68
N GLY A 279 31.02 9.84 -12.57
CA GLY A 279 31.81 9.92 -11.33
C GLY A 279 31.42 11.09 -10.41
N HIS A 280 30.50 11.96 -10.84
CA HIS A 280 29.99 13.10 -10.08
C HIS A 280 28.49 12.97 -9.74
N GLY A 281 27.90 11.81 -10.03
CA GLY A 281 26.48 11.54 -9.80
C GLY A 281 25.57 12.22 -10.83
N ASP A 282 26.14 12.69 -11.94
CA ASP A 282 25.40 13.17 -13.09
C ASP A 282 25.60 12.23 -14.28
N GLY A 283 24.72 12.32 -15.27
CA GLY A 283 24.76 11.36 -16.37
C GLY A 283 23.58 11.48 -17.30
N GLN A 284 23.68 10.79 -18.42
CA GLN A 284 22.67 10.78 -19.48
C GLN A 284 22.05 9.40 -19.65
N LEU A 285 20.78 9.38 -20.04
CA LEU A 285 20.05 8.16 -20.37
C LEU A 285 20.75 7.43 -21.52
N THR A 286 20.90 6.12 -21.37
CA THR A 286 21.56 5.26 -22.37
C THR A 286 20.54 4.59 -23.31
N PRO A 287 20.94 4.18 -24.52
CA PRO A 287 20.12 3.31 -25.38
C PRO A 287 19.67 2.01 -24.69
N GLU A 288 20.56 1.37 -23.93
CA GLU A 288 20.27 0.16 -23.16
C GLU A 288 19.24 0.44 -22.05
N GLY A 289 19.39 1.57 -21.35
CA GLY A 289 18.44 2.04 -20.35
C GLY A 289 17.07 2.37 -20.93
N TRP A 290 17.03 2.97 -22.12
CA TRP A 290 15.78 3.21 -22.83
C TRP A 290 15.05 1.91 -23.18
N LYS A 291 15.78 0.92 -23.70
CA LYS A 291 15.22 -0.40 -24.00
C LYS A 291 14.61 -1.04 -22.76
N LEU A 292 15.33 -0.98 -21.64
CA LEU A 292 14.85 -1.47 -20.36
C LEU A 292 13.55 -0.78 -19.91
N LEU A 293 13.46 0.55 -19.98
CA LEU A 293 12.25 1.30 -19.62
C LEU A 293 11.05 0.92 -20.50
N ASN A 294 11.29 0.73 -21.81
CA ASN A 294 10.27 0.24 -22.73
C ASN A 294 9.77 -1.16 -22.34
N GLU A 295 10.68 -2.08 -21.99
CA GLU A 295 10.32 -3.40 -21.47
C GLU A 295 9.49 -3.32 -20.18
N MET A 296 9.83 -2.42 -19.25
CA MET A 296 9.07 -2.22 -18.00
C MET A 296 7.64 -1.71 -18.23
N THR A 297 7.45 -0.82 -19.21
CA THR A 297 6.15 -0.22 -19.53
C THR A 297 5.29 -1.06 -20.49
N GLY A 298 5.83 -2.17 -21.02
CA GLY A 298 5.17 -2.98 -22.04
C GLY A 298 5.01 -2.28 -23.40
N GLN A 299 5.75 -1.20 -23.64
CA GLN A 299 5.73 -0.47 -24.91
C GLN A 299 6.78 -1.03 -25.87
N ASN A 300 6.31 -1.69 -26.95
CA ASN A 300 7.15 -2.14 -28.06
C ASN A 300 7.11 -1.10 -29.19
N GLU A 301 7.88 -0.01 -29.07
CA GLU A 301 8.15 0.87 -30.22
C GLU A 301 9.65 0.95 -30.54
N GLU A 302 9.99 0.55 -31.77
CA GLU A 302 11.25 0.89 -32.43
C GLU A 302 11.17 2.31 -32.99
N ASN A 303 11.47 3.33 -32.16
CA ASN A 303 11.59 4.70 -32.67
C ASN A 303 13.05 5.07 -32.94
N ALA A 304 13.44 5.00 -34.21
CA ALA A 304 14.76 5.38 -34.75
C ALA A 304 15.08 6.90 -34.69
N ARG A 305 14.50 7.67 -33.76
CA ARG A 305 14.81 9.09 -33.50
C ARG A 305 15.44 9.33 -32.11
N LEU A 306 16.08 8.31 -31.55
CA LEU A 306 16.64 8.25 -30.20
C LEU A 306 17.57 9.42 -29.82
N VAL A 307 18.42 9.91 -30.74
CA VAL A 307 19.42 10.95 -30.41
C VAL A 307 18.78 12.29 -30.00
N GLY A 308 17.70 12.70 -30.68
CA GLY A 308 17.00 13.94 -30.36
C GLY A 308 16.20 13.87 -29.06
N LEU A 309 15.78 12.66 -28.68
CA LEU A 309 15.06 12.38 -27.43
C LEU A 309 16.01 12.43 -26.22
N PHE A 310 17.19 11.82 -26.33
CA PHE A 310 18.20 11.80 -25.25
C PHE A 310 18.77 13.18 -24.91
N LEU A 311 18.87 14.09 -25.87
CA LEU A 311 19.27 15.48 -25.60
C LEU A 311 18.19 16.29 -24.87
N GLN A 312 16.97 15.77 -24.79
CA GLN A 312 15.81 16.43 -24.18
C GLN A 312 15.38 15.78 -22.87
N THR A 313 15.97 14.63 -22.50
CA THR A 313 15.79 14.02 -21.18
C THR A 313 16.63 14.74 -20.14
N ALA A 314 16.11 14.83 -18.92
CA ALA A 314 16.84 15.35 -17.79
C ALA A 314 18.07 14.49 -17.50
N SER A 315 19.11 15.11 -16.97
CA SER A 315 20.28 14.38 -16.49
C SER A 315 19.91 13.49 -15.29
N ARG A 316 20.75 12.50 -14.94
CA ARG A 316 20.53 11.62 -13.77
C ARG A 316 20.27 12.43 -12.50
N LYS A 317 21.05 13.51 -12.31
CA LYS A 317 20.91 14.42 -11.16
C LYS A 317 19.60 15.19 -11.17
N GLU A 318 19.23 15.77 -12.31
CA GLU A 318 17.95 16.48 -12.46
C GLU A 318 16.75 15.53 -12.26
N MET A 319 16.83 14.30 -12.80
CA MET A 319 15.81 13.26 -12.68
C MET A 319 15.58 12.85 -11.22
N LYS A 320 16.67 12.67 -10.46
CA LYS A 320 16.63 12.43 -9.01
C LYS A 320 16.03 13.60 -8.24
N ALA A 321 16.42 14.83 -8.58
CA ALA A 321 15.88 16.01 -7.93
C ALA A 321 14.36 16.14 -8.14
N GLU A 322 13.86 15.88 -9.35
CA GLU A 322 12.42 15.90 -9.64
C GLU A 322 11.66 14.82 -8.89
N TYR A 323 12.16 13.57 -8.90
CA TYR A 323 11.51 12.47 -8.19
C TYR A 323 11.43 12.75 -6.68
N GLU A 324 12.52 13.22 -6.10
CA GLU A 324 12.56 13.61 -4.69
C GLU A 324 11.64 14.80 -4.39
N ALA A 325 11.56 15.80 -5.28
CA ALA A 325 10.60 16.90 -5.14
C ALA A 325 9.14 16.41 -5.22
N SER A 326 8.87 15.33 -5.96
CA SER A 326 7.57 14.68 -6.02
C SER A 326 7.24 13.87 -4.78
N LEU A 327 8.20 13.18 -4.17
CA LEU A 327 7.99 12.50 -2.89
C LEU A 327 7.85 13.47 -1.71
N ARG A 328 8.61 14.57 -1.68
CA ARG A 328 8.50 15.58 -0.61
C ARG A 328 7.10 16.17 -0.50
N VAL A 329 6.46 16.46 -1.64
CA VAL A 329 5.06 16.91 -1.65
C VAL A 329 4.18 15.94 -0.87
N VAL A 330 4.33 14.65 -1.11
CA VAL A 330 3.54 13.59 -0.45
C VAL A 330 3.85 13.53 1.05
N GLU A 331 5.12 13.67 1.42
CA GLU A 331 5.56 13.71 2.83
C GLU A 331 4.95 14.90 3.59
N ASP A 332 4.86 16.08 2.97
CA ASP A 332 4.21 17.25 3.56
C ASP A 332 2.73 16.99 3.88
N PHE A 333 2.04 16.21 3.03
CA PHE A 333 0.65 15.81 3.28
C PHE A 333 0.50 14.78 4.41
N PHE A 334 1.51 13.94 4.68
CA PHE A 334 1.49 13.06 5.85
C PHE A 334 1.61 13.85 7.17
N ASP A 335 2.30 14.99 7.15
CA ASP A 335 2.54 15.83 8.32
C ASP A 335 1.43 16.88 8.54
N MET A 336 0.51 17.02 7.58
CA MET A 336 -0.61 17.95 7.62
C MET A 336 -1.94 17.22 7.88
N PRO A 337 -2.73 17.63 8.89
CA PRO A 337 -4.05 17.05 9.10
C PRO A 337 -4.98 17.22 7.90
N MET A 338 -5.75 16.18 7.57
CA MET A 338 -6.58 16.13 6.35
C MET A 338 -7.61 17.27 6.23
N TRP A 339 -8.13 17.78 7.35
CA TRP A 339 -9.06 18.92 7.36
C TRP A 339 -8.41 20.27 7.01
N GLN A 340 -7.07 20.35 7.04
CA GLN A 340 -6.30 21.54 6.68
C GLN A 340 -5.87 21.55 5.20
N TRP A 341 -6.07 20.46 4.47
CA TRP A 341 -5.68 20.37 3.06
C TRP A 341 -6.50 21.35 2.20
N SER A 342 -5.80 22.18 1.42
CA SER A 342 -6.42 23.06 0.42
C SER A 342 -6.65 22.37 -0.92
N GLU A 343 -5.86 21.35 -1.25
CA GLU A 343 -5.93 20.54 -2.45
C GLU A 343 -5.56 19.09 -2.15
N GLY A 344 -5.83 18.16 -3.06
CA GLY A 344 -5.58 16.74 -2.82
C GLY A 344 -4.07 16.41 -2.89
N PRO A 345 -3.60 15.39 -2.17
CA PRO A 345 -2.16 15.07 -2.05
C PRO A 345 -1.47 14.67 -3.37
N GLY A 346 -2.24 14.36 -4.42
CA GLY A 346 -1.69 14.09 -5.75
C GLY A 346 -1.72 15.29 -6.71
N GLU A 347 -2.44 16.36 -6.39
CA GLU A 347 -2.67 17.48 -7.31
C GLU A 347 -1.41 18.31 -7.62
N PRO A 348 -0.52 18.63 -6.65
CA PRO A 348 0.69 19.39 -6.98
C PRO A 348 1.60 18.63 -7.94
N VAL A 349 1.72 17.31 -7.76
CA VAL A 349 2.50 16.43 -8.64
C VAL A 349 1.87 16.37 -10.03
N LYS A 350 0.55 16.16 -10.12
CA LYS A 350 -0.16 16.14 -11.42
C LYS A 350 0.00 17.45 -12.19
N ARG A 351 -0.07 18.61 -11.51
CA ARG A 351 0.14 19.90 -12.16
C ARG A 351 1.53 20.01 -12.77
N ARG A 352 2.58 19.59 -12.06
CA ARG A 352 3.94 19.54 -12.63
C ARG A 352 4.01 18.60 -13.83
N GLN A 353 3.37 17.43 -13.75
CA GLN A 353 3.33 16.46 -14.85
C GLN A 353 2.63 16.98 -16.11
N GLN A 354 1.74 17.98 -15.97
CA GLN A 354 1.04 18.63 -17.07
C GLN A 354 1.84 19.76 -17.73
N GLU A 355 3.00 20.15 -17.19
CA GLU A 355 3.85 21.16 -17.81
C GLU A 355 4.37 20.69 -19.19
N ASP A 356 4.47 21.64 -20.12
CA ASP A 356 4.89 21.35 -21.49
C ASP A 356 6.25 20.67 -21.54
N GLY A 357 6.27 19.44 -22.05
CA GLY A 357 7.49 18.65 -22.18
C GLY A 357 7.93 17.91 -20.91
N TYR A 358 7.15 17.94 -19.81
CA TYR A 358 7.47 17.20 -18.58
C TYR A 358 7.70 15.71 -18.86
N HIS A 359 6.75 15.03 -19.51
CA HIS A 359 6.86 13.59 -19.78
C HIS A 359 8.03 13.22 -20.69
N ARG A 360 8.53 14.17 -21.49
CA ARG A 360 9.73 14.00 -22.29
C ARG A 360 11.00 14.22 -21.48
N LYS A 361 11.02 15.25 -20.63
CA LYS A 361 12.16 15.61 -19.79
C LYS A 361 12.35 14.61 -18.63
N TYR A 362 11.29 14.29 -17.91
CA TYR A 362 11.30 13.49 -16.68
C TYR A 362 10.60 12.13 -16.82
N MET A 363 10.74 11.49 -17.98
CA MET A 363 10.03 10.25 -18.31
C MET A 363 10.18 9.15 -17.25
N VAL A 364 11.37 8.97 -16.67
CA VAL A 364 11.64 7.90 -15.70
C VAL A 364 10.91 8.17 -14.40
N SER A 365 10.93 9.43 -13.94
CA SER A 365 10.12 9.88 -12.81
C SER A 365 8.63 9.66 -13.08
N ALA A 366 8.13 10.03 -14.27
CA ALA A 366 6.72 9.87 -14.62
C ALA A 366 6.25 8.40 -14.64
N VAL A 367 7.10 7.48 -15.08
CA VAL A 367 6.81 6.03 -15.13
C VAL A 367 6.92 5.39 -13.74
N MET A 368 7.93 5.76 -12.97
CA MET A 368 8.28 5.10 -11.71
C MET A 368 7.58 5.68 -10.49
N LEU A 369 6.99 6.87 -10.58
CA LEU A 369 6.29 7.48 -9.44
C LEU A 369 4.98 6.72 -9.19
N PRO A 370 4.81 6.06 -8.02
CA PRO A 370 3.58 5.35 -7.73
C PRO A 370 2.44 6.33 -7.48
N GLU A 371 1.20 5.83 -7.36
CA GLU A 371 0.01 6.64 -7.01
C GLU A 371 0.03 7.09 -5.53
N THR A 372 1.07 7.82 -5.12
CA THR A 372 1.34 8.28 -3.75
C THR A 372 0.20 9.10 -3.17
N GLY A 373 -0.40 10.00 -3.95
CA GLY A 373 -1.55 10.80 -3.50
C GLY A 373 -2.75 9.93 -3.07
N LYS A 374 -3.04 8.85 -3.80
CA LYS A 374 -4.09 7.92 -3.38
C LYS A 374 -3.69 7.16 -2.11
N ALA A 375 -2.41 6.82 -1.95
CA ALA A 375 -1.93 6.16 -0.75
C ALA A 375 -2.14 7.01 0.51
N VAL A 376 -1.89 8.33 0.46
CA VAL A 376 -2.14 9.25 1.58
C VAL A 376 -3.63 9.31 1.93
N ILE A 377 -4.51 9.43 0.94
CA ILE A 377 -5.96 9.43 1.18
C ILE A 377 -6.39 8.10 1.82
N SER A 378 -5.99 6.97 1.23
CA SER A 378 -6.34 5.64 1.77
C SER A 378 -5.80 5.42 3.18
N SER A 379 -4.63 5.96 3.51
CA SER A 379 -4.07 5.89 4.87
C SER A 379 -4.95 6.59 5.89
N ASN A 380 -5.38 7.82 5.58
CA ASN A 380 -6.27 8.60 6.44
C ASN A 380 -7.63 7.91 6.61
N THR A 381 -8.19 7.35 5.52
CA THR A 381 -9.41 6.53 5.60
C THR A 381 -9.20 5.33 6.52
N ALA A 382 -8.09 4.61 6.38
CA ALA A 382 -7.80 3.45 7.20
C ALA A 382 -7.61 3.79 8.68
N SER A 383 -6.96 4.91 9.00
CA SER A 383 -6.82 5.42 10.37
C SER A 383 -8.18 5.78 10.98
N SER A 384 -9.06 6.47 10.24
CA SER A 384 -10.42 6.76 10.72
C SER A 384 -11.23 5.49 11.00
N CYS A 385 -11.07 4.44 10.19
CA CYS A 385 -11.69 3.14 10.46
C CYS A 385 -11.15 2.51 11.76
N GLY A 386 -9.83 2.57 11.97
CA GLY A 386 -9.19 2.03 13.18
C GLY A 386 -9.67 2.74 14.45
N GLU A 387 -9.77 4.07 14.41
CA GLU A 387 -10.31 4.87 15.50
C GLU A 387 -11.81 4.61 15.74
N GLY A 388 -12.59 4.46 14.66
CA GLY A 388 -13.98 4.02 14.75
C GLY A 388 -14.12 2.67 15.46
N ALA A 389 -13.23 1.71 15.15
CA ALA A 389 -13.19 0.41 15.82
C ALA A 389 -12.81 0.52 17.30
N GLN A 390 -11.85 1.40 17.65
CA GLN A 390 -11.51 1.67 19.06
C GLN A 390 -12.72 2.22 19.82
N VAL A 391 -13.46 3.17 19.25
CA VAL A 391 -14.70 3.68 19.85
C VAL A 391 -15.75 2.57 19.98
N ALA A 392 -15.93 1.73 18.95
CA ALA A 392 -16.87 0.61 18.99
C ALA A 392 -16.54 -0.39 20.11
N ILE A 393 -15.27 -0.74 20.28
CA ILE A 393 -14.80 -1.60 21.37
C ILE A 393 -15.06 -0.94 22.73
N ALA A 394 -14.70 0.34 22.88
CA ALA A 394 -14.94 1.09 24.12
C ALA A 394 -16.43 1.17 24.48
N LEU A 395 -17.32 1.37 23.49
CA LEU A 395 -18.77 1.34 23.68
C LEU A 395 -19.25 -0.02 24.19
N SER A 396 -18.75 -1.12 23.63
CA SER A 396 -19.09 -2.47 24.09
C SER A 396 -18.61 -2.73 25.51
N ARG A 397 -17.38 -2.33 25.84
CA ARG A 397 -16.82 -2.46 27.20
C ARG A 397 -17.61 -1.63 28.22
N TYR A 398 -17.96 -0.39 27.87
CA TYR A 398 -18.83 0.46 28.69
C TYR A 398 -20.18 -0.22 28.95
N ARG A 399 -20.81 -0.76 27.90
CA ARG A 399 -22.09 -1.48 28.02
C ARG A 399 -21.98 -2.71 28.92
N LEU A 400 -20.92 -3.51 28.81
CA LEU A 400 -20.70 -4.67 29.69
C LEU A 400 -20.58 -4.25 31.15
N LYS A 401 -19.87 -3.14 31.43
CA LYS A 401 -19.69 -2.62 32.80
C LYS A 401 -20.96 -1.99 33.38
N HIS A 402 -21.73 -1.25 32.56
CA HIS A 402 -22.82 -0.39 33.03
C HIS A 402 -24.23 -0.88 32.67
N GLY A 403 -24.36 -1.94 31.86
CA GLY A 403 -25.64 -2.48 31.39
C GLY A 403 -26.35 -1.61 30.34
N ARG A 404 -25.73 -0.51 29.89
CA ARG A 404 -26.26 0.42 28.88
C ARG A 404 -25.12 1.01 28.05
N TYR A 405 -25.41 1.44 26.82
CA TYR A 405 -24.50 2.33 26.10
C TYR A 405 -24.47 3.73 26.74
N PRO A 406 -23.38 4.50 26.57
CA PRO A 406 -23.32 5.87 27.04
C PRO A 406 -24.31 6.76 26.27
N GLN A 407 -24.74 7.86 26.87
CA GLN A 407 -25.53 8.90 26.20
C GLN A 407 -24.65 9.79 25.31
N GLN A 408 -23.35 9.90 25.64
CA GLN A 408 -22.37 10.68 24.89
C GLN A 408 -20.96 10.08 24.99
N LEU A 409 -20.13 10.26 23.96
CA LEU A 409 -18.77 9.67 23.91
C LEU A 409 -17.86 10.12 25.06
N SER A 410 -18.09 11.28 25.67
CA SER A 410 -17.25 11.74 26.78
C SER A 410 -17.39 10.86 28.04
N GLU A 411 -18.46 10.07 28.17
CA GLU A 411 -18.58 9.07 29.25
C GLU A 411 -17.59 7.89 29.10
N LEU A 412 -16.96 7.73 27.93
CA LEU A 412 -15.92 6.75 27.70
C LEU A 412 -14.55 7.19 28.26
N VAL A 413 -14.38 8.49 28.53
CA VAL A 413 -13.11 9.08 28.96
C VAL A 413 -13.10 9.27 30.48
N PRO A 414 -12.01 8.94 31.21
CA PRO A 414 -10.75 8.36 30.73
C PRO A 414 -10.72 6.82 30.78
N ASP A 415 -11.77 6.17 31.29
CA ASP A 415 -11.76 4.76 31.68
C ASP A 415 -11.61 3.78 30.50
N PHE A 416 -12.17 4.13 29.34
CA PHE A 416 -12.22 3.28 28.15
C PHE A 416 -11.52 3.90 26.93
N LEU A 417 -11.34 5.22 26.91
CA LEU A 417 -10.58 5.93 25.88
C LEU A 417 -9.74 7.03 26.53
N ALA A 418 -8.52 7.23 26.03
CA ALA A 418 -7.68 8.35 26.46
C ALA A 418 -8.26 9.73 26.05
N GLY A 419 -8.98 9.75 24.94
CA GLY A 419 -9.69 10.92 24.41
C GLY A 419 -10.59 10.49 23.24
N ILE A 420 -11.55 11.34 22.88
CA ILE A 420 -12.41 11.05 21.72
C ILE A 420 -11.58 11.29 20.45
N PRO A 421 -11.48 10.32 19.52
CA PRO A 421 -10.75 10.53 18.28
C PRO A 421 -11.32 11.68 17.45
N VAL A 422 -10.45 12.30 16.66
CA VAL A 422 -10.78 13.45 15.81
C VAL A 422 -11.23 12.97 14.43
N ASP A 423 -12.34 13.50 13.96
CA ASP A 423 -12.83 13.36 12.60
C ASP A 423 -11.88 14.06 11.62
N ARG A 424 -11.29 13.29 10.71
CA ARG A 424 -10.30 13.80 9.76
C ARG A 424 -10.89 14.73 8.71
N PHE A 425 -12.21 14.78 8.53
CA PHE A 425 -12.83 15.66 7.54
C PHE A 425 -13.00 17.10 8.01
N ASP A 426 -13.15 17.33 9.32
CA ASP A 426 -13.43 18.66 9.86
C ASP A 426 -12.65 19.04 11.13
N GLY A 427 -11.84 18.12 11.67
CA GLY A 427 -10.99 18.36 12.83
C GLY A 427 -11.75 18.44 14.17
N GLN A 428 -13.02 18.05 14.20
CA GLN A 428 -13.82 17.97 15.43
C GLN A 428 -13.87 16.53 15.97
N PRO A 429 -14.30 16.29 17.22
CA PRO A 429 -14.46 14.92 17.72
C PRO A 429 -15.42 14.08 16.85
N LEU A 430 -15.16 12.78 16.72
CA LEU A 430 -16.10 11.84 16.07
C LEU A 430 -17.50 11.95 16.68
N ARG A 431 -18.51 11.73 15.84
CA ARG A 431 -19.91 11.90 16.23
C ARG A 431 -20.49 10.58 16.71
N TYR A 432 -21.46 10.72 17.60
CA TYR A 432 -22.17 9.60 18.18
C TYR A 432 -23.64 9.89 18.31
N ARG A 433 -24.44 8.87 18.04
CA ARG A 433 -25.88 8.88 18.29
C ARG A 433 -26.30 7.55 18.86
N LEU A 434 -27.20 7.60 19.84
CA LEU A 434 -27.91 6.43 20.33
C LEU A 434 -29.36 6.50 19.83
N THR A 435 -29.74 5.62 18.91
CA THR A 435 -31.11 5.54 18.37
C THR A 435 -31.69 4.17 18.74
N ASP A 436 -32.82 4.14 19.45
CA ASP A 436 -33.49 2.90 19.88
C ASP A 436 -32.53 1.91 20.59
N GLY A 437 -31.59 2.44 21.39
CA GLY A 437 -30.59 1.65 22.10
C GLY A 437 -29.44 1.12 21.22
N LYS A 438 -29.39 1.49 19.94
CA LYS A 438 -28.32 1.12 19.00
C LYS A 438 -27.35 2.28 18.81
N PRO A 439 -26.05 2.09 19.09
CA PRO A 439 -25.06 3.12 18.88
C PRO A 439 -24.76 3.30 17.40
N THR A 440 -24.50 4.54 17.00
CA THR A 440 -23.97 4.91 15.69
C THR A 440 -22.79 5.84 15.91
N VAL A 441 -21.63 5.49 15.36
CA VAL A 441 -20.42 6.31 15.37
C VAL A 441 -20.12 6.69 13.93
N TYR A 442 -19.89 7.97 13.68
CA TYR A 442 -19.74 8.46 12.31
C TYR A 442 -18.80 9.66 12.21
N SER A 443 -18.25 9.81 11.01
CA SER A 443 -17.61 11.02 10.52
C SER A 443 -18.59 11.81 9.66
N VAL A 444 -18.47 13.13 9.64
CA VAL A 444 -19.27 13.99 8.73
C VAL A 444 -18.99 13.72 7.26
N GLY A 445 -17.89 13.02 6.94
CA GLY A 445 -17.59 12.57 5.60
C GLY A 445 -17.28 13.69 4.60
N ALA A 446 -17.31 13.32 3.32
CA ALA A 446 -16.81 14.11 2.21
C ALA A 446 -17.48 15.47 2.02
N ASP A 447 -18.77 15.60 2.35
CA ASP A 447 -19.52 16.86 2.18
C ASP A 447 -19.26 17.87 3.32
N ARG A 448 -18.65 17.41 4.42
CA ARG A 448 -18.35 18.14 5.66
C ARG A 448 -19.61 18.76 6.30
N VAL A 449 -20.75 18.07 6.20
CA VAL A 449 -22.04 18.48 6.79
C VAL A 449 -22.57 17.33 7.63
N ASP A 450 -22.72 17.57 8.94
CA ASP A 450 -23.31 16.59 9.86
C ASP A 450 -24.77 16.30 9.46
N SER A 451 -24.99 15.13 8.90
CA SER A 451 -26.30 14.64 8.49
C SER A 451 -26.99 13.83 9.60
N GLY A 452 -26.40 13.81 10.79
CA GLY A 452 -26.94 13.15 11.95
C GLY A 452 -26.80 11.63 11.93
N GLY A 453 -25.69 11.09 11.45
CA GLY A 453 -25.48 9.67 11.24
C GLY A 453 -26.34 9.10 10.11
N LYS A 454 -26.79 9.94 9.17
CA LYS A 454 -27.52 9.47 7.99
C LYS A 454 -26.50 9.12 6.92
N PRO A 455 -26.41 7.85 6.50
CA PRO A 455 -25.35 7.41 5.60
C PRO A 455 -25.52 7.97 4.19
N THR A 456 -24.39 8.25 3.54
CA THR A 456 -24.31 8.50 2.10
C THR A 456 -24.70 7.24 1.29
N SER A 457 -25.19 7.43 0.06
CA SER A 457 -25.46 6.34 -0.90
C SER A 457 -24.87 6.65 -2.29
N PRO A 458 -23.98 5.79 -2.84
CA PRO A 458 -23.40 4.61 -2.19
C PRO A 458 -22.44 5.02 -1.06
N PRO A 459 -22.22 4.17 -0.05
CA PRO A 459 -21.49 4.59 1.14
C PRO A 459 -20.01 4.94 0.90
N GLY A 460 -19.39 4.30 -0.11
CA GLY A 460 -18.03 4.59 -0.54
C GLY A 460 -17.78 6.02 -0.99
N GLU A 461 -18.81 6.83 -1.27
CA GLU A 461 -18.63 8.25 -1.59
C GLU A 461 -18.34 9.11 -0.35
N ALA A 462 -18.78 8.68 0.84
CA ALA A 462 -18.60 9.42 2.09
C ALA A 462 -17.13 9.53 2.51
N MET A 463 -16.31 8.53 2.14
CA MET A 463 -14.88 8.46 2.45
C MET A 463 -13.99 9.21 1.46
N VAL A 464 -14.53 9.71 0.35
CA VAL A 464 -13.72 10.33 -0.70
C VAL A 464 -13.47 11.79 -0.39
N TRP A 465 -12.25 12.12 -0.01
CA TRP A 465 -11.86 13.50 0.24
C TRP A 465 -12.12 14.43 -0.97
N ARG A 466 -12.60 15.64 -0.68
CA ARG A 466 -12.89 16.72 -1.65
C ARG A 466 -12.24 18.02 -1.18
N SER A 467 -11.72 18.78 -2.14
CA SER A 467 -11.13 20.09 -1.87
C SER A 467 -12.18 21.12 -1.44
N PRO A 468 -11.80 22.15 -0.66
CA PRO A 468 -12.70 23.25 -0.32
C PRO A 468 -13.36 23.91 -1.54
N ASP A 469 -12.63 24.06 -2.64
CA ASP A 469 -13.14 24.65 -3.88
C ASP A 469 -14.20 23.77 -4.56
N GLU A 470 -13.99 22.45 -4.59
CA GLU A 470 -15.00 21.51 -5.09
C GLU A 470 -16.28 21.56 -4.25
N LEU A 471 -16.15 21.65 -2.93
CA LEU A 471 -17.30 21.76 -2.02
C LEU A 471 -18.02 23.09 -2.18
N ALA A 472 -17.30 24.20 -2.35
CA ALA A 472 -17.89 25.51 -2.60
C ALA A 472 -18.68 25.52 -3.92
N ALA A 473 -18.11 24.97 -5.00
CA ALA A 473 -18.76 24.87 -6.31
C ALA A 473 -19.98 23.93 -6.31
N TRP A 474 -19.94 22.85 -5.52
CA TRP A 474 -21.09 21.96 -5.33
C TRP A 474 -22.23 22.67 -4.58
N ARG A 475 -21.93 23.37 -3.48
CA ARG A 475 -22.91 24.10 -2.67
C ARG A 475 -23.56 25.28 -3.40
N SER A 476 -22.84 25.94 -4.31
CA SER A 476 -23.38 27.02 -5.14
C SER A 476 -24.26 26.54 -6.29
N GLY A 477 -24.25 25.24 -6.59
CA GLY A 477 -24.91 24.66 -7.77
C GLY A 477 -24.22 24.99 -9.09
N GLU A 478 -23.03 25.61 -9.05
CA GLU A 478 -22.27 26.07 -10.23
C GLU A 478 -21.67 24.91 -11.03
N LYS A 479 -21.43 23.77 -10.36
CA LYS A 479 -20.84 22.58 -10.98
C LYS A 479 -21.65 21.35 -10.60
N ILE A 480 -22.16 20.63 -11.61
CA ILE A 480 -22.64 19.26 -11.40
C ILE A 480 -21.39 18.40 -11.16
N LEU A 481 -20.99 18.25 -9.90
CA LEU A 481 -19.98 17.28 -9.47
C LEU A 481 -20.70 15.97 -9.17
N PRO A 482 -20.75 14.99 -10.10
CA PRO A 482 -21.62 13.81 -9.98
C PRO A 482 -21.30 12.89 -8.79
N ARG A 483 -20.20 13.13 -8.07
CA ARG A 483 -19.69 12.28 -6.99
C ARG A 483 -19.82 12.85 -5.58
N ILE A 484 -20.15 14.13 -5.39
CA ILE A 484 -20.41 14.63 -4.02
C ILE A 484 -21.86 14.29 -3.68
N LYS A 485 -22.03 13.52 -2.62
CA LYS A 485 -23.31 13.02 -2.15
C LYS A 485 -23.49 13.44 -0.69
N GLU A 486 -24.70 13.85 -0.36
CA GLU A 486 -25.06 14.18 1.01
C GLU A 486 -25.01 12.93 1.89
N GLY A 487 -24.57 13.12 3.13
CA GLY A 487 -24.61 12.10 4.17
C GLY A 487 -23.27 11.89 4.86
N ASP A 488 -23.36 11.22 6.01
CA ASP A 488 -22.23 10.91 6.86
C ASP A 488 -21.57 9.59 6.48
N TRP A 489 -20.31 9.46 6.87
CA TRP A 489 -19.57 8.20 6.80
C TRP A 489 -19.74 7.43 8.11
N LEU A 490 -20.44 6.29 8.06
CA LEU A 490 -20.61 5.43 9.23
C LEU A 490 -19.34 4.64 9.50
N LEU A 491 -18.82 4.78 10.72
CA LEU A 491 -17.72 3.97 11.24
C LEU A 491 -18.25 2.81 12.11
N MET A 492 -19.47 2.96 12.62
CA MET A 492 -20.27 1.92 13.25
C MET A 492 -21.76 2.31 13.10
N PRO A 493 -22.65 1.45 12.57
CA PRO A 493 -22.36 0.17 11.95
C PRO A 493 -21.53 0.32 10.67
N VAL A 494 -20.56 -0.58 10.44
CA VAL A 494 -19.86 -0.68 9.15
C VAL A 494 -20.75 -1.46 8.19
N ARG A 495 -21.00 -0.96 6.98
CA ARG A 495 -21.86 -1.68 6.01
C ARG A 495 -21.02 -2.63 5.16
N ALA A 496 -21.61 -3.78 4.82
CA ALA A 496 -20.97 -4.75 3.93
C ALA A 496 -20.61 -4.10 2.57
N GLY A 497 -19.32 -4.13 2.23
CA GLY A 497 -18.77 -3.57 0.99
C GLY A 497 -18.11 -2.19 1.13
N GLU A 498 -18.04 -1.63 2.34
CA GLU A 498 -17.24 -0.43 2.69
C GLU A 498 -15.76 -0.75 2.96
#